data_AF-D8QTJ9-F1
#
_entry.id   AF-D8QTJ9-F1
#
_cell.length_a   1.000
_cell.length_b   1.000
_cell.length_c   1.000
_cell.angle_alpha   90.00
_cell.angle_beta   90.00
_cell.angle_gamma   90.00
#
_symmetry.space_group_name_H-M   'P 1'
#
loop_
_entity.id
_entity.type
_entity.pdbx_description
1 polymer ?
#
loop_
_entity_poly.entity_id
_entity_poly.type
_entity_poly.pdbx_seq_one_letter_code
_entity_poly.pdbx_strand_id
1 'polypeptide(L)'
;MRGEAYCMREGQPNGKSISVTCGSTLLVDPELEDVSWLCEWMVASYNTTIFVHVTNSSSKAVTSVKEFQTGDFYYPACVKVVNGSQCGKKVTQVSESMWQWNSCDTDSGDIYFKYALHLCILDSTRHIWAVAFDDAANEIVRMPACKMAALQDDDYTVFLAVMDSIRSKMYNLKICYKLESYKDTEKLKFL
;
A
#
# COMPACT_ATOMS: atom_id res chain seq x y z
N MET A 1 28.01 11.05 40.04
CA MET A 1 27.04 11.72 39.14
C MET A 1 25.79 10.86 39.11
N ARG A 2 24.61 11.45 39.32
CA ARG A 2 23.33 10.72 39.47
C ARG A 2 22.99 9.99 38.17
N GLY A 3 22.85 8.67 38.25
CA GLY A 3 22.31 7.87 37.16
C GLY A 3 20.79 7.89 37.22
N GLU A 4 20.16 8.34 36.15
CA GLU A 4 18.73 8.16 35.94
C GLU A 4 18.54 7.33 34.67
N ALA A 5 17.78 6.24 34.80
CA ALA A 5 17.55 5.26 33.75
C ALA A 5 16.38 5.71 32.85
N TYR A 6 16.57 5.73 31.53
CA TYR A 6 15.51 6.06 30.58
C TYR A 6 15.55 5.22 29.29
N CYS A 7 14.35 4.98 28.74
CA CYS A 7 13.99 3.88 27.85
C CYS A 7 14.14 4.20 26.35
N MET A 8 14.64 3.24 25.55
CA MET A 8 14.67 3.33 24.09
C MET A 8 13.29 2.99 23.49
N ARG A 9 12.91 3.66 22.39
CA ARG A 9 11.64 3.42 21.69
C ARG A 9 11.86 2.61 20.42
N GLU A 10 11.29 1.41 20.38
CA GLU A 10 11.23 0.58 19.17
C GLU A 10 10.08 1.09 18.28
N GLY A 11 10.41 1.54 17.07
CA GLY A 11 9.45 1.89 16.03
C GLY A 11 9.26 0.74 15.05
N GLN A 12 8.05 0.59 14.51
CA GLN A 12 7.73 -0.39 13.47
C GLN A 12 7.51 0.16 12.03
N PRO A 13 8.07 1.30 11.56
CA PRO A 13 8.12 1.55 10.14
C PRO A 13 9.17 0.63 9.49
N ASN A 14 8.73 -0.30 8.63
CA ASN A 14 9.58 -1.13 7.77
C ASN A 14 10.45 -2.20 8.46
N GLY A 15 10.02 -2.70 9.63
CA GLY A 15 10.78 -3.63 10.45
C GLY A 15 11.00 -3.04 11.84
N LYS A 16 12.09 -3.41 12.52
CA LYS A 16 12.50 -2.76 13.77
C LYS A 16 13.36 -1.55 13.42
N SER A 17 12.92 -0.35 13.76
CA SER A 17 13.71 0.88 13.62
C SER A 17 14.00 1.48 15.00
N ILE A 18 15.23 1.93 15.22
CA ILE A 18 15.63 2.66 16.43
C ILE A 18 15.72 4.14 16.05
N SER A 19 15.10 5.00 16.84
CA SER A 19 15.19 6.46 16.67
C SER A 19 15.79 7.08 17.93
N VAL A 20 16.81 7.92 17.73
CA VAL A 20 17.45 8.71 18.80
C VAL A 20 16.54 9.90 19.08
N THR A 21 16.08 10.03 20.32
CA THR A 21 15.27 11.17 20.76
C THR A 21 16.11 12.09 21.63
N CYS A 22 15.56 13.24 22.04
CA CYS A 22 16.23 14.27 22.84
C CYS A 22 16.81 13.76 24.19
N GLY A 23 16.60 12.50 24.58
CA GLY A 23 17.18 11.86 25.77
C GLY A 23 17.98 10.59 25.48
N SER A 24 18.40 10.35 24.24
CA SER A 24 19.16 9.15 23.85
C SER A 24 20.67 9.43 23.80
N THR A 25 21.49 8.47 24.24
CA THR A 25 22.96 8.54 24.15
C THR A 25 23.47 7.41 23.25
N LEU A 26 24.15 7.79 22.16
CA LEU A 26 24.88 6.88 21.31
C LEU A 26 26.35 6.90 21.75
N LEU A 27 26.85 5.77 22.24
CA LEU A 27 28.28 5.61 22.53
C LEU A 27 28.95 5.01 21.29
N VAL A 28 29.99 5.69 20.80
CA VAL A 28 30.83 5.21 19.71
C VAL A 28 32.04 4.52 20.35
N ASP A 29 32.28 3.27 19.99
CA ASP A 29 33.38 2.42 20.48
C ASP A 29 33.48 2.34 22.02
N PRO A 30 32.41 1.96 22.74
CA PRO A 30 32.50 1.79 24.18
C PRO A 30 33.40 0.58 24.53
N GLU A 31 34.32 0.77 25.47
CA GLU A 31 35.13 -0.32 26.03
C GLU A 31 34.27 -1.21 26.95
N LEU A 32 33.40 -2.02 26.34
CA LEU A 32 32.50 -2.97 26.99
C LEU A 32 32.83 -4.39 26.52
N GLU A 33 33.02 -5.30 27.47
CA GLU A 33 33.34 -6.72 27.24
C GLU A 33 32.28 -7.39 26.33
N ASP A 34 31.03 -6.97 26.43
CA ASP A 34 29.88 -7.45 25.66
C ASP A 34 29.83 -6.96 24.20
N VAL A 35 30.72 -6.05 23.77
CA VAL A 35 30.77 -5.49 22.41
C VAL A 35 31.91 -6.10 21.58
N SER A 36 32.91 -6.71 22.23
CA SER A 36 34.11 -7.25 21.55
C SER A 36 33.78 -8.32 20.51
N TRP A 37 32.83 -9.23 20.81
CA TRP A 37 32.44 -10.30 19.88
C TRP A 37 31.72 -9.74 18.64
N LEU A 38 30.99 -8.62 18.78
CA LEU A 38 30.27 -7.98 17.68
C LEU A 38 31.27 -7.31 16.72
N CYS A 39 32.33 -6.70 17.25
CA CYS A 39 33.43 -6.14 16.46
C CYS A 39 34.17 -7.21 15.67
N GLU A 40 34.54 -8.33 16.31
CA GLU A 40 35.20 -9.46 15.63
C GLU A 40 34.33 -10.05 14.52
N TRP A 41 33.03 -10.24 14.79
CA TRP A 41 32.08 -10.74 13.79
C TRP A 41 31.89 -9.77 12.63
N MET A 42 31.77 -8.46 12.91
CA MET A 42 31.59 -7.43 11.89
C MET A 42 32.81 -7.38 10.97
N VAL A 43 34.03 -7.38 11.51
CA VAL A 43 35.27 -7.41 10.72
C VAL A 43 35.38 -8.67 9.86
N ALA A 44 34.96 -9.84 10.38
CA ALA A 44 35.01 -11.10 9.65
C ALA A 44 33.95 -11.21 8.53
N SER A 45 32.82 -10.49 8.65
CA SER A 45 31.62 -10.73 7.81
C SER A 45 31.16 -9.53 6.98
N TYR A 46 31.70 -8.33 7.20
CA TYR A 46 31.22 -7.09 6.57
C TYR A 46 31.26 -7.13 5.04
N ASN A 47 32.35 -7.65 4.46
CA ASN A 47 32.51 -7.75 3.00
C ASN A 47 31.69 -8.88 2.36
N THR A 48 31.05 -9.74 3.16
CA THR A 48 30.29 -10.92 2.70
C THR A 48 28.79 -10.77 2.95
N THR A 49 28.36 -9.69 3.62
CA THR A 49 26.98 -9.49 4.06
C THR A 49 26.26 -8.47 3.17
N ILE A 50 25.12 -8.86 2.59
CA ILE A 50 24.24 -7.95 1.83
C ILE A 50 23.30 -7.24 2.81
N PHE A 51 23.40 -5.92 2.89
CA PHE A 51 22.48 -5.09 3.67
C PHE A 51 21.20 -4.80 2.87
N VAL A 52 20.03 -5.04 3.47
CA VAL A 52 18.72 -4.77 2.84
C VAL A 52 18.22 -3.38 3.28
N HIS A 53 18.08 -2.46 2.33
CA HIS A 53 17.51 -1.14 2.55
C HIS A 53 15.98 -1.21 2.36
N VAL A 54 15.19 -0.98 3.42
CA VAL A 54 13.72 -1.07 3.34
C VAL A 54 13.10 0.31 3.12
N THR A 55 12.78 0.64 1.86
CA THR A 55 12.39 2.00 1.41
C THR A 55 10.89 2.26 1.24
N ASN A 56 9.99 1.38 1.67
CA ASN A 56 8.55 1.63 1.53
C ASN A 56 8.01 2.49 2.69
N SER A 57 8.10 3.81 2.63
CA SER A 57 7.47 4.65 3.65
C SER A 57 5.94 4.58 3.55
N SER A 58 5.29 4.33 4.69
CA SER A 58 3.82 4.33 4.82
C SER A 58 3.44 5.10 6.07
N SER A 59 2.37 5.88 5.97
CA SER A 59 1.87 6.72 7.08
C SER A 59 0.43 6.35 7.40
N LYS A 60 0.07 6.37 8.69
CA LYS A 60 -1.32 6.22 9.12
C LYS A 60 -1.96 7.59 9.25
N ALA A 61 -3.14 7.78 8.68
CA ALA A 61 -3.89 9.02 8.75
C ALA A 61 -5.38 8.77 9.00
N VAL A 62 -6.01 9.67 9.77
CA VAL A 62 -7.47 9.72 9.91
C VAL A 62 -7.98 10.77 8.94
N THR A 63 -8.82 10.37 8.00
CA THR A 63 -9.22 11.25 6.89
C THR A 63 -10.65 10.96 6.41
N SER A 64 -11.34 11.98 5.91
CA SER A 64 -12.62 11.84 5.19
C SER A 64 -12.42 11.50 3.73
N VAL A 65 -13.38 10.78 3.14
CA VAL A 65 -13.51 10.76 1.68
C VAL A 65 -14.37 11.93 1.21
N LYS A 66 -13.80 12.74 0.30
CA LYS A 66 -14.46 13.91 -0.31
C LYS A 66 -15.20 13.54 -1.59
N GLU A 67 -14.54 12.85 -2.50
CA GLU A 67 -15.10 12.49 -3.82
C GLU A 67 -14.40 11.27 -4.42
N PHE A 68 -15.02 10.68 -5.45
CA PHE A 68 -14.53 9.52 -6.19
C PHE A 68 -14.51 9.82 -7.69
N GLN A 69 -13.60 9.19 -8.43
CA GLN A 69 -13.76 9.07 -9.87
C GLN A 69 -14.65 7.87 -10.17
N THR A 70 -15.70 8.08 -10.97
CA THR A 70 -16.71 7.05 -11.27
C THR A 70 -16.46 6.31 -12.57
N GLY A 71 -15.50 6.73 -13.41
CA GLY A 71 -15.23 6.09 -14.71
C GLY A 71 -14.49 4.77 -14.57
N ASP A 72 -13.19 4.82 -14.25
CA ASP A 72 -12.30 3.66 -14.26
C ASP A 72 -11.97 3.17 -12.84
N PHE A 73 -12.99 2.80 -12.05
CA PHE A 73 -12.78 2.38 -10.65
C PHE A 73 -12.45 0.90 -10.46
N TYR A 74 -12.44 0.11 -11.53
CA TYR A 74 -12.14 -1.31 -11.50
C TYR A 74 -11.40 -1.77 -12.75
N TYR A 75 -10.83 -2.98 -12.71
CA TYR A 75 -10.22 -3.61 -13.86
C TYR A 75 -10.47 -5.13 -13.86
N PRO A 76 -10.58 -5.77 -15.04
CA PRO A 76 -10.64 -7.22 -15.14
C PRO A 76 -9.27 -7.81 -14.80
N ALA A 77 -9.25 -8.84 -13.96
CA ALA A 77 -8.08 -9.44 -13.39
C ALA A 77 -8.08 -10.97 -13.58
N CYS A 78 -6.88 -11.54 -13.64
CA CYS A 78 -6.66 -12.97 -13.81
C CYS A 78 -7.24 -13.77 -12.63
N VAL A 79 -8.00 -14.83 -12.95
CA VAL A 79 -8.66 -15.71 -11.99
C VAL A 79 -7.75 -16.74 -11.34
N LYS A 80 -6.54 -16.94 -11.88
CA LYS A 80 -5.62 -17.98 -11.42
C LYS A 80 -5.07 -17.71 -10.03
N VAL A 81 -4.91 -18.79 -9.28
CA VAL A 81 -4.09 -18.83 -8.07
C VAL A 81 -2.67 -19.21 -8.48
N VAL A 82 -1.70 -18.35 -8.19
CA VAL A 82 -0.28 -18.55 -8.46
C VAL A 82 0.44 -18.57 -7.10
N ASN A 83 1.19 -19.64 -6.82
CA ASN A 83 1.92 -19.80 -5.55
C ASN A 83 1.03 -19.64 -4.29
N GLY A 84 -0.20 -20.16 -4.34
CA GLY A 84 -1.15 -20.09 -3.23
C GLY A 84 -1.84 -18.74 -3.04
N SER A 85 -1.61 -17.75 -3.91
CA SER A 85 -2.25 -16.42 -3.87
C SER A 85 -2.92 -16.07 -5.20
N GLN A 86 -3.99 -15.29 -5.18
CA GLN A 86 -4.66 -14.84 -6.41
C GLN A 86 -3.72 -13.94 -7.24
N CYS A 87 -3.56 -14.21 -8.54
CA CYS A 87 -2.62 -13.51 -9.42
C CYS A 87 -2.85 -11.99 -9.46
N GLY A 88 -4.11 -11.56 -9.58
CA GLY A 88 -4.52 -10.15 -9.50
C GLY A 88 -4.02 -9.22 -10.61
N LYS A 89 -3.27 -9.74 -11.59
CA LYS A 89 -2.79 -8.99 -12.75
C LYS A 89 -3.95 -8.68 -13.70
N LYS A 90 -3.95 -7.47 -14.25
CA LYS A 90 -4.94 -7.01 -15.23
C LYS A 90 -4.92 -7.90 -16.46
N VAL A 91 -6.07 -8.33 -16.95
CA VAL A 91 -6.20 -9.10 -18.20
C VAL A 91 -6.74 -8.20 -19.31
N THR A 92 -6.48 -8.59 -20.56
CA THR A 92 -7.02 -7.91 -21.76
C THR A 92 -7.94 -8.87 -22.50
N GLN A 93 -9.04 -8.35 -23.04
CA GLN A 93 -9.95 -9.14 -23.86
C GLN A 93 -9.34 -9.34 -25.25
N VAL A 94 -9.30 -10.59 -25.71
CA VAL A 94 -8.74 -10.97 -27.02
C VAL A 94 -9.84 -11.42 -27.98
N SER A 95 -10.93 -11.99 -27.45
CA SER A 95 -12.18 -12.22 -28.17
C SER A 95 -13.38 -12.15 -27.21
N GLU A 96 -14.61 -12.26 -27.72
CA GLU A 96 -15.84 -12.09 -26.92
C GLU A 96 -15.84 -12.89 -25.61
N SER A 97 -15.27 -14.10 -25.59
CA SER A 97 -15.23 -14.98 -24.43
C SER A 97 -13.81 -15.32 -23.95
N MET A 98 -12.79 -14.56 -24.38
CA MET A 98 -11.39 -14.94 -24.16
C MET A 98 -10.59 -13.78 -23.59
N TRP A 99 -9.99 -14.02 -22.42
CA TRP A 99 -9.16 -13.06 -21.72
C TRP A 99 -7.74 -13.60 -21.57
N GLN A 100 -6.76 -12.77 -21.91
CA GLN A 100 -5.34 -13.13 -21.86
C GLN A 100 -4.54 -12.19 -20.99
N TRP A 101 -3.51 -12.77 -20.35
CA TRP A 101 -2.43 -12.03 -19.71
C TRP A 101 -1.09 -12.70 -20.04
N ASN A 102 -0.14 -11.90 -20.52
CA ASN A 102 1.14 -12.33 -21.09
C ASN A 102 1.99 -13.23 -20.19
N SER A 103 1.81 -13.20 -18.86
CA SER A 103 2.64 -13.98 -17.94
C SER A 103 1.94 -15.20 -17.31
N CYS A 104 0.68 -15.48 -17.66
CA CYS A 104 -0.04 -16.65 -17.14
C CYS A 104 -0.30 -17.74 -18.21
N ASP A 105 0.16 -17.54 -19.45
CA ASP A 105 0.22 -18.48 -20.58
C ASP A 105 -1.01 -19.39 -20.78
N THR A 106 -2.19 -18.90 -20.41
CA THR A 106 -3.44 -19.66 -20.57
C THR A 106 -4.62 -18.73 -20.56
N ASP A 107 -5.56 -19.05 -21.42
CA ASP A 107 -6.80 -18.34 -21.62
C ASP A 107 -7.81 -18.79 -20.57
N SER A 108 -8.51 -17.85 -19.96
CA SER A 108 -9.66 -18.16 -19.10
C SER A 108 -10.93 -17.60 -19.71
N GLY A 109 -12.01 -18.40 -19.67
CA GLY A 109 -13.36 -17.92 -19.99
C GLY A 109 -13.92 -16.99 -18.91
N ASP A 110 -13.46 -17.15 -17.67
CA ASP A 110 -13.89 -16.36 -16.52
C ASP A 110 -12.91 -15.21 -16.20
N ILE A 111 -13.44 -14.12 -15.63
CA ILE A 111 -12.70 -12.95 -15.15
C ILE A 111 -13.15 -12.55 -13.74
N TYR A 112 -12.22 -11.98 -12.96
CA TYR A 112 -12.58 -11.25 -11.75
C TYR A 112 -12.47 -9.76 -11.97
N PHE A 113 -13.39 -8.99 -11.39
CA PHE A 113 -13.24 -7.55 -11.30
C PHE A 113 -12.54 -7.20 -9.98
N LYS A 114 -11.44 -6.46 -10.05
CA LYS A 114 -10.74 -5.91 -8.89
C LYS A 114 -10.86 -4.40 -8.88
N TYR A 115 -10.95 -3.81 -7.69
CA TYR A 115 -10.96 -2.35 -7.58
C TYR A 115 -9.60 -1.71 -7.86
N ALA A 116 -9.66 -0.57 -8.53
CA ALA A 116 -8.67 0.49 -8.53
C ALA A 116 -9.43 1.80 -8.27
N LEU A 117 -9.96 1.96 -7.07
CA LEU A 117 -10.87 3.04 -6.73
C LEU A 117 -10.07 4.33 -6.52
N HIS A 118 -10.23 5.29 -7.43
CA HIS A 118 -9.65 6.62 -7.31
C HIS A 118 -10.52 7.48 -6.40
N LEU A 119 -9.98 7.90 -5.26
CA LEU A 119 -10.67 8.74 -4.29
C LEU A 119 -9.85 9.95 -3.87
N CYS A 120 -10.56 11.03 -3.59
CA CYS A 120 -10.00 12.22 -2.96
C CYS A 120 -10.24 12.13 -1.46
N ILE A 121 -9.15 12.02 -0.70
CA ILE A 121 -9.19 12.03 0.77
C ILE A 121 -8.82 13.42 1.27
N LEU A 122 -9.46 13.86 2.34
CA LEU A 122 -9.33 15.20 2.92
C LEU A 122 -9.07 15.07 4.41
N ASP A 123 -8.05 15.78 4.91
CA ASP A 123 -7.87 16.08 6.32
C ASP A 123 -8.00 17.59 6.56
N SER A 124 -7.74 18.05 7.79
CA SER A 124 -7.82 19.47 8.14
C SER A 124 -6.81 20.36 7.40
N THR A 125 -5.77 19.78 6.81
CA THR A 125 -4.69 20.51 6.16
C THR A 125 -4.89 20.59 4.65
N ARG A 126 -5.18 19.46 4.00
CA ARG A 126 -5.19 19.31 2.53
C ARG A 126 -6.08 18.17 2.08
N HIS A 127 -6.39 18.18 0.79
CA HIS A 127 -6.93 17.02 0.09
C HIS A 127 -5.87 16.43 -0.84
N ILE A 128 -5.87 15.10 -0.99
CA ILE A 128 -5.00 14.37 -1.91
C ILE A 128 -5.80 13.33 -2.68
N TRP A 129 -5.36 13.02 -3.89
CA TRP A 129 -5.89 11.89 -4.67
C TRP A 129 -5.08 10.64 -4.39
N ALA A 130 -5.78 9.56 -4.06
CA ALA A 130 -5.20 8.24 -3.80
C ALA A 130 -5.95 7.16 -4.57
N VAL A 131 -5.32 5.98 -4.70
CA VAL A 131 -5.92 4.80 -5.32
C VAL A 131 -6.06 3.69 -4.29
N ALA A 132 -7.28 3.39 -3.87
CA ALA A 132 -7.56 2.21 -3.06
C ALA A 132 -7.67 0.97 -3.96
N PHE A 133 -6.73 0.04 -3.80
CA PHE A 133 -6.80 -1.26 -4.47
C PHE A 133 -7.77 -2.21 -3.78
N ASP A 134 -8.10 -3.29 -4.49
CA ASP A 134 -9.08 -4.34 -4.16
C ASP A 134 -9.44 -4.47 -2.67
N ASP A 135 -8.53 -4.90 -1.80
CA ASP A 135 -8.84 -5.13 -0.37
C ASP A 135 -9.34 -3.86 0.34
N ALA A 136 -8.63 -2.74 0.17
CA ALA A 136 -8.98 -1.47 0.81
C ALA A 136 -10.29 -0.91 0.24
N ALA A 137 -10.49 -1.01 -1.08
CA ALA A 137 -11.71 -0.55 -1.73
C ALA A 137 -12.93 -1.40 -1.35
N ASN A 138 -12.79 -2.72 -1.22
CA ASN A 138 -13.86 -3.58 -0.72
C ASN A 138 -14.27 -3.20 0.71
N GLU A 139 -13.33 -2.83 1.57
CA GLU A 139 -13.62 -2.34 2.93
C GLU A 139 -14.32 -0.97 2.93
N ILE A 140 -13.96 -0.08 2.00
CA ILE A 140 -14.57 1.25 1.86
C ILE A 140 -15.99 1.15 1.28
N VAL A 141 -16.16 0.43 0.17
CA VAL A 141 -17.41 0.31 -0.59
C VAL A 141 -18.36 -0.72 0.02
N ARG A 142 -17.85 -1.69 0.79
CA ARG A 142 -18.60 -2.80 1.40
C ARG A 142 -19.31 -3.69 0.39
N MET A 143 -18.79 -3.75 -0.84
CA MET A 143 -19.36 -4.55 -1.92
C MET A 143 -18.28 -4.93 -2.95
N PRO A 144 -18.32 -6.13 -3.55
CA PRO A 144 -17.40 -6.54 -4.62
C PRO A 144 -17.47 -5.65 -5.85
N ALA A 145 -16.33 -5.46 -6.53
CA ALA A 145 -16.23 -4.63 -7.74
C ALA A 145 -17.17 -5.08 -8.85
N CYS A 146 -17.39 -6.39 -9.02
CA CYS A 146 -18.32 -6.91 -10.03
C CYS A 146 -19.76 -6.42 -9.83
N LYS A 147 -20.22 -6.34 -8.57
CA LYS A 147 -21.56 -5.85 -8.26
C LYS A 147 -21.65 -4.33 -8.44
N MET A 148 -20.60 -3.60 -8.08
CA MET A 148 -20.55 -2.15 -8.28
C MET A 148 -20.52 -1.78 -9.77
N ALA A 149 -19.80 -2.55 -10.60
CA ALA A 149 -19.80 -2.41 -12.05
C ALA A 149 -21.18 -2.68 -12.65
N ALA A 150 -21.85 -3.76 -12.24
CA ALA A 150 -23.22 -4.05 -12.69
C ALA A 150 -24.20 -2.92 -12.33
N LEU A 151 -24.11 -2.35 -11.11
CA LEU A 151 -24.93 -1.19 -10.75
C LEU A 151 -24.62 0.04 -11.60
N GLN A 152 -23.37 0.27 -11.99
CA GLN A 152 -23.03 1.40 -12.86
C GLN A 152 -23.76 1.34 -14.20
N ASP A 153 -23.89 0.13 -14.77
CA ASP A 153 -24.52 -0.10 -16.07
C ASP A 153 -26.05 -0.23 -15.96
N ASP A 154 -26.55 -0.97 -14.97
CA ASP A 154 -27.96 -1.34 -14.84
C ASP A 154 -28.80 -0.32 -14.05
N ASP A 155 -28.24 0.23 -12.95
CA ASP A 155 -28.94 1.16 -12.04
C ASP A 155 -28.00 2.24 -11.48
N TYR A 156 -27.70 3.20 -12.34
CA TYR A 156 -26.79 4.30 -12.02
C TYR A 156 -27.24 5.13 -10.80
N THR A 157 -28.54 5.15 -10.49
CA THR A 157 -29.06 5.87 -9.32
C THR A 157 -28.63 5.20 -8.02
N VAL A 158 -28.75 3.86 -7.95
CA VAL A 158 -28.29 3.09 -6.80
C VAL A 158 -26.76 3.14 -6.70
N PHE A 159 -26.04 3.09 -7.83
CA PHE A 159 -24.59 3.29 -7.86
C PHE A 159 -24.19 4.62 -7.19
N LEU A 160 -24.83 5.73 -7.57
CA LEU A 160 -24.55 7.05 -6.98
C LEU A 160 -24.91 7.09 -5.49
N ALA A 161 -26.02 6.48 -5.09
CA ALA A 161 -26.42 6.42 -3.67
C ALA A 161 -25.38 5.67 -2.81
N VAL A 162 -24.81 4.58 -3.34
CA VAL A 162 -23.72 3.86 -2.67
C VAL A 162 -22.49 4.77 -2.55
N MET A 163 -22.06 5.42 -3.63
CA MET A 163 -20.90 6.35 -3.59
C MET A 163 -21.11 7.51 -2.61
N ASP A 164 -22.30 8.11 -2.60
CA ASP A 164 -22.63 9.21 -1.67
C ASP A 164 -22.66 8.74 -0.22
N SER A 165 -23.11 7.50 0.04
CA SER A 165 -23.08 6.92 1.39
C SER A 165 -21.67 6.78 1.95
N ILE A 166 -20.63 6.74 1.13
CA ILE A 166 -19.22 6.61 1.53
C ILE A 166 -18.61 7.99 1.79
N ARG A 167 -19.13 9.04 1.14
CA ARG A 167 -18.68 10.42 1.29
C ARG A 167 -18.85 10.89 2.74
N SER A 168 -17.95 11.78 3.18
CA SER A 168 -17.98 12.41 4.51
C SER A 168 -17.82 11.46 5.71
N LYS A 169 -17.56 10.17 5.47
CA LYS A 169 -17.17 9.21 6.51
C LYS A 169 -15.68 9.31 6.79
N MET A 170 -15.32 9.12 8.07
CA MET A 170 -13.94 9.08 8.54
C MET A 170 -13.36 7.67 8.41
N TYR A 171 -12.13 7.57 7.93
CA TYR A 171 -11.39 6.31 7.77
C TYR A 171 -10.01 6.42 8.40
N ASN A 172 -9.57 5.32 9.02
CA ASN A 172 -8.19 5.13 9.45
C ASN A 172 -7.42 4.43 8.32
N LEU A 173 -6.73 5.21 7.49
CA LEU A 173 -6.05 4.70 6.30
C LEU A 173 -4.55 4.57 6.54
N LYS A 174 -3.96 3.48 6.04
CA LYS A 174 -2.51 3.38 5.85
C LYS A 174 -2.21 3.81 4.41
N ILE A 175 -1.63 4.99 4.25
CA ILE A 175 -1.32 5.58 2.96
C ILE A 175 0.14 5.26 2.64
N CYS A 176 0.36 4.68 1.47
CA CYS A 176 1.66 4.48 0.87
C CYS A 176 1.83 5.51 -0.25
N TYR A 177 3.06 5.85 -0.59
CA TYR A 177 3.31 6.66 -1.78
C TYR A 177 4.49 6.12 -2.56
N LYS A 178 4.45 6.35 -3.88
CA LYS A 178 5.51 5.97 -4.81
C LYS A 178 5.78 7.14 -5.74
N LEU A 179 7.05 7.31 -6.08
CA LEU A 179 7.46 8.19 -7.15
C LEU A 179 7.27 7.43 -8.47
N GLU A 180 6.42 7.92 -9.35
CA GLU A 180 6.28 7.39 -10.71
C GLU A 180 6.90 8.41 -11.69
N SER A 181 7.85 7.95 -12.51
CA SER A 181 8.43 8.73 -13.59
C SER A 181 7.68 8.45 -14.89
N TYR A 182 7.03 9.47 -15.46
CA TYR A 182 6.33 9.38 -16.74
C TYR A 182 6.84 10.48 -17.67
N LYS A 183 7.42 10.08 -18.82
CA LYS A 183 7.97 10.98 -19.84
C LYS A 183 8.82 12.11 -19.23
N ASP A 184 9.84 11.73 -18.44
CA ASP A 184 10.79 12.62 -17.75
C ASP A 184 10.19 13.55 -16.68
N THR A 185 8.93 13.34 -16.29
CA THR A 185 8.31 14.03 -15.15
C THR A 185 8.11 13.05 -14.00
N GLU A 186 8.65 13.37 -12.83
CA GLU A 186 8.40 12.61 -11.59
C GLU A 186 7.16 13.13 -10.88
N LYS A 187 6.24 12.24 -10.54
CA LYS A 187 5.03 12.57 -9.78
C LYS A 187 4.88 11.61 -8.60
N LEU A 188 4.46 12.15 -7.47
CA LEU A 188 4.06 11.35 -6.31
C LEU A 188 2.66 10.79 -6.53
N LYS A 189 2.52 9.48 -6.33
CA LYS A 189 1.25 8.77 -6.36
C LYS A 189 0.97 8.16 -5.00
N PHE A 190 -0.22 8.42 -4.47
CA PHE A 190 -0.69 7.90 -3.19
C PHE A 190 -1.55 6.66 -3.39
N LEU A 191 -1.32 5.62 -2.59
CA LEU A 191 -1.93 4.29 -2.66
C LEU A 191 -2.42 3.86 -1.28
#